data_AF-A0A3D9S2X9-F1
#
_entry.id   AF-A0A3D9S2X9-F1
#
_cell.length_a   1.000
_cell.length_b   1.000
_cell.length_c   1.000
_cell.angle_alpha   90.00
_cell.angle_beta   90.00
_cell.angle_gamma   90.00
#
_symmetry.space_group_name_H-M   'P 1'
#
loop_
_entity.id
_entity.type
_entity.pdbx_description
1 polymer ?
#
loop_
_entity_poly.entity_id
_entity_poly.type
_entity_poly.pdbx_seq_one_letter_code
_entity_poly.pdbx_strand_id
1 'polypeptide(L)'
;MNSDTKYGTTSIIIPFFNGVHLLQEAISAIRQYTDKSLVREAGQTEPMYRLFGFCMLFKSSMFERIGELDSPGHYEDDDYSLRARMRGYNLLMCKDVFVHHKGSASFKRKDPKELQQLVERNWSLFISKWHVDPATFL
;
A
#
# COMPACT_ATOMS: atom_id res chain seq x y z
N MET A 1 -27.84 10.34 27.12
CA MET A 1 -26.74 11.16 26.56
C MET A 1 -26.31 10.51 25.27
N ASN A 2 -26.46 11.24 24.15
CA ASN A 2 -26.13 10.80 22.80
C ASN A 2 -24.63 10.54 22.65
N SER A 3 -24.27 9.38 22.11
CA SER A 3 -23.03 9.20 21.37
C SER A 3 -23.27 8.20 20.24
N ASP A 4 -24.08 8.61 19.27
CA ASP A 4 -24.07 8.03 17.92
C ASP A 4 -22.70 8.33 17.29
N THR A 5 -21.67 7.57 17.66
CA THR A 5 -20.41 7.60 16.92
C THR A 5 -20.47 6.51 15.86
N LYS A 6 -21.19 6.81 14.78
CA LYS A 6 -21.13 6.04 13.52
C LYS A 6 -19.74 6.23 12.92
N TYR A 7 -18.79 5.41 13.34
CA TYR A 7 -17.51 5.31 12.66
C TYR A 7 -17.75 4.58 11.33
N GLY A 8 -18.01 5.35 10.28
CA GLY A 8 -18.06 4.85 8.92
C GLY A 8 -16.66 4.50 8.40
N THR A 9 -16.59 3.62 7.41
CA THR A 9 -15.38 3.29 6.66
C THR A 9 -14.64 4.57 6.23
N THR A 10 -13.35 4.68 6.57
CA THR A 10 -12.54 5.82 6.13
C THR A 10 -12.17 5.59 4.66
N SER A 11 -12.68 6.46 3.78
CA SER A 11 -12.35 6.44 2.35
C SER A 11 -11.19 7.40 2.08
N ILE A 12 -10.07 6.89 1.58
CA ILE A 12 -8.92 7.71 1.18
C ILE A 12 -8.89 7.80 -0.35
N ILE A 13 -8.96 9.02 -0.88
CA ILE A 13 -8.82 9.33 -2.31
C ILE A 13 -7.62 10.27 -2.46
N ILE A 14 -6.59 9.88 -3.23
CA ILE A 14 -5.39 10.72 -3.45
C ILE A 14 -5.28 11.10 -4.94
N PRO A 15 -5.81 12.26 -5.35
CA PRO A 15 -5.68 12.75 -6.73
C PRO A 15 -4.40 13.60 -6.90
N PHE A 16 -3.70 13.42 -8.02
CA PHE A 16 -2.57 14.28 -8.43
C PHE A 16 -2.99 15.37 -9.45
N PHE A 17 -4.21 15.31 -9.99
CA PHE A 17 -4.72 16.24 -11.00
C PHE A 17 -6.25 16.34 -10.92
N ASN A 18 -6.80 17.55 -10.85
CA ASN A 18 -8.22 17.79 -10.56
C ASN A 18 -9.09 17.74 -11.83
N GLY A 19 -9.47 16.54 -12.25
CA GLY A 19 -10.54 16.32 -13.23
C GLY A 19 -11.70 15.58 -12.57
N VAL A 20 -12.85 16.24 -12.36
CA VAL A 20 -14.04 15.63 -11.71
C VAL A 20 -14.49 14.34 -12.42
N HIS A 21 -14.30 14.25 -13.74
CA HIS A 21 -14.58 13.04 -14.51
C HIS A 21 -13.67 11.85 -14.14
N LEU A 22 -12.42 12.11 -13.70
CA LEU A 22 -11.48 11.07 -13.26
C LEU A 22 -11.86 10.48 -11.89
N LEU A 23 -12.70 11.19 -11.13
CA LEU A 23 -13.22 10.73 -9.83
C LEU A 23 -14.45 9.84 -9.98
N GLN A 24 -15.08 9.75 -11.16
CA GLN A 24 -16.27 8.91 -11.35
C GLN A 24 -15.98 7.44 -11.10
N GLU A 25 -14.85 6.92 -11.59
CA GLU A 25 -14.43 5.55 -11.33
C GLU A 25 -14.13 5.31 -9.85
N ALA A 26 -13.46 6.27 -9.18
CA ALA A 26 -13.18 6.18 -7.75
C ALA A 26 -14.45 6.20 -6.90
N ILE A 27 -15.40 7.09 -7.22
CA ILE A 27 -16.71 7.17 -6.55
C ILE A 27 -17.53 5.89 -6.82
N SER A 28 -17.48 5.36 -8.04
CA SER A 28 -18.12 4.08 -8.38
C SER A 28 -17.52 2.94 -7.56
N ALA A 29 -16.19 2.87 -7.46
CA ALA A 29 -15.51 1.86 -6.66
C ALA A 29 -15.85 2.00 -5.16
N ILE A 30 -15.86 3.21 -4.60
CA ILE A 30 -16.31 3.44 -3.22
C ILE A 30 -17.74 2.92 -3.06
N ARG A 31 -18.68 3.31 -3.91
CA ARG A 31 -20.07 2.85 -3.83
C ARG A 31 -20.19 1.32 -3.95
N GLN A 32 -19.40 0.70 -4.83
CA GLN A 32 -19.39 -0.75 -5.06
C GLN A 32 -18.79 -1.52 -3.88
N TYR A 33 -17.68 -1.05 -3.31
CA TYR A 33 -16.88 -1.81 -2.34
C TYR A 33 -17.03 -1.33 -0.89
N THR A 34 -17.73 -0.21 -0.65
CA THR A 34 -18.03 0.31 0.69
C THR A 34 -19.54 0.44 0.90
N ASP A 35 -20.35 -0.40 0.25
CA ASP A 35 -21.79 -0.44 0.52
C ASP A 35 -22.05 -0.59 2.03
N LYS A 36 -23.11 0.05 2.52
CA LYS A 36 -23.39 0.31 3.94
C LYS A 36 -23.53 -0.95 4.80
N SER A 37 -23.64 -2.13 4.19
CA SER A 37 -23.65 -3.43 4.87
C SER A 37 -22.25 -3.87 5.32
N LEU A 38 -21.18 -3.32 4.73
CA LEU A 38 -19.79 -3.51 5.16
C LEU A 38 -19.46 -2.53 6.29
N VAL A 39 -20.19 -2.62 7.40
CA VAL A 39 -19.73 -2.04 8.67
C VAL A 39 -18.59 -2.92 9.14
N ARG A 40 -17.36 -2.58 8.74
CA ARG A 40 -16.17 -3.12 9.38
C ARG A 40 -16.01 -2.39 10.70
N GLU A 41 -15.84 -3.13 11.79
CA GLU A 41 -15.63 -2.52 13.09
C GLU A 41 -14.42 -1.57 13.03
N ALA A 42 -14.66 -0.33 13.42
CA ALA A 42 -13.65 0.71 13.37
C ALA A 42 -12.47 0.36 14.29
N GLY A 43 -11.26 0.66 13.82
CA GLY A 43 -10.03 0.41 14.57
C GLY A 43 -9.51 -1.02 14.54
N GLN A 44 -10.14 -1.94 13.79
CA GLN A 44 -9.57 -3.27 13.58
C GLN A 44 -8.34 -3.23 12.68
N THR A 45 -7.27 -3.91 13.10
CA THR A 45 -6.04 -4.06 12.33
C THR A 45 -5.67 -5.52 12.17
N GLU A 46 -5.01 -5.84 11.06
CA GLU A 46 -4.45 -7.17 10.78
C GLU A 46 -2.92 -7.07 10.68
N PRO A 47 -2.16 -7.89 11.45
CA PRO A 47 -0.72 -7.96 11.31
C PRO A 47 -0.33 -8.44 9.92
N MET A 48 0.63 -7.75 9.30
CA MET A 48 1.14 -8.08 7.99
C MET A 48 2.63 -8.38 8.03
N TYR A 49 3.11 -9.22 7.11
CA TYR A 49 4.54 -9.39 6.86
C TYR A 49 5.07 -8.44 5.78
N ARG A 50 4.17 -7.95 4.92
CA ARG A 50 4.41 -7.04 3.80
C ARG A 50 3.27 -6.03 3.71
N LEU A 51 3.60 -4.77 3.47
CA LEU A 51 2.66 -3.74 3.01
C LEU A 51 2.95 -3.41 1.54
N PHE A 52 1.93 -2.97 0.82
CA PHE A 52 2.07 -2.41 -0.54
C PHE A 52 2.04 -0.88 -0.44
N GLY A 53 3.08 -0.23 -0.95
CA GLY A 53 3.44 1.15 -0.64
C GLY A 53 2.69 2.23 -1.39
N PHE A 54 1.63 1.87 -2.10
CA PHE A 54 0.74 2.87 -2.70
C PHE A 54 0.16 3.83 -1.64
N CYS A 55 -0.18 3.31 -0.45
CA CYS A 55 -0.74 4.11 0.63
C CYS A 55 -0.30 3.55 1.98
N MET A 56 0.81 4.07 2.51
CA MET A 56 1.33 3.74 3.84
C MET A 56 1.38 4.97 4.73
N LEU A 57 1.16 4.74 6.03
CA LEU A 57 1.38 5.73 7.08
C LEU A 57 2.36 5.13 8.10
N PHE A 58 3.38 5.88 8.46
CA PHE A 58 4.36 5.48 9.48
C PHE A 58 4.79 6.69 10.30
N LYS A 59 5.33 6.44 11.50
CA LYS A 59 5.87 7.49 12.36
C LYS A 59 7.10 8.11 11.70
N SER A 60 7.28 9.42 11.81
CA SER A 60 8.49 10.10 11.29
C SER A 60 9.76 9.51 11.87
N SER A 61 9.76 9.11 13.16
CA SER A 61 10.90 8.46 13.80
C SER A 61 11.24 7.08 13.22
N MET A 62 10.25 6.37 12.66
CA MET A 62 10.50 5.13 11.92
C MET A 62 11.23 5.44 10.62
N PHE A 63 10.78 6.47 9.89
CA PHE A 63 11.43 6.92 8.66
C PHE A 63 12.88 7.37 8.89
N GLU A 64 13.13 8.19 9.89
CA GLU A 64 14.48 8.63 10.27
C GLU A 64 15.42 7.45 10.60
N ARG A 65 14.87 6.38 11.18
CA ARG A 65 15.65 5.21 11.58
C ARG A 65 15.88 4.22 10.43
N ILE A 66 14.92 4.09 9.52
CA ILE A 66 14.94 3.10 8.43
C ILE A 66 15.56 3.69 7.15
N GLY A 67 15.36 4.99 6.89
CA GLY A 67 15.78 5.68 5.69
C GLY A 67 14.74 5.62 4.56
N GLU A 68 15.18 5.99 3.36
CA GLU A 68 14.36 6.05 2.15
C GLU A 68 14.08 4.66 1.55
N LEU A 69 13.29 4.60 0.48
CA LEU A 69 13.09 3.40 -0.35
C LEU A 69 14.33 3.15 -1.20
N ASP A 70 14.75 1.88 -1.30
CA ASP A 70 16.09 1.52 -1.78
C ASP A 70 16.19 1.42 -3.32
N SER A 71 15.07 1.39 -4.05
CA SER A 71 15.04 1.39 -5.53
C SER A 71 13.64 1.74 -6.05
N PRO A 72 13.49 2.52 -7.14
CA PRO A 72 12.19 2.80 -7.70
C PRO A 72 11.63 1.62 -8.52
N GLY A 73 10.41 1.20 -8.18
CA GLY A 73 9.56 0.30 -8.97
C GLY A 73 9.81 -1.19 -8.75
N HIS A 74 8.84 -1.87 -8.13
CA HIS A 74 8.88 -3.29 -7.74
C HIS A 74 9.95 -3.63 -6.68
N TYR A 75 9.51 -4.35 -5.63
CA TYR A 75 10.29 -4.80 -4.46
C TYR A 75 10.78 -3.69 -3.50
N GLU A 76 10.39 -2.44 -3.72
CA GLU A 76 10.70 -1.34 -2.81
C GLU A 76 9.94 -1.45 -1.49
N ASP A 77 8.67 -1.84 -1.57
CA ASP A 77 7.80 -1.98 -0.40
C ASP A 77 8.13 -3.23 0.40
N ASP A 78 8.61 -4.27 -0.29
CA ASP A 78 9.20 -5.47 0.30
C ASP A 78 10.40 -5.14 1.17
N ASP A 79 11.36 -4.41 0.59
CA ASP A 79 12.58 -3.99 1.27
C ASP A 79 12.24 -3.11 2.48
N TYR A 80 11.29 -2.18 2.32
CA TYR A 80 10.84 -1.31 3.40
C TYR A 80 10.15 -2.10 4.53
N SER A 81 9.26 -3.03 4.18
CA SER A 81 8.55 -3.90 5.12
C SER A 81 9.53 -4.79 5.90
N LEU A 82 10.52 -5.36 5.21
CA LEU A 82 11.55 -6.18 5.85
C LEU A 82 12.42 -5.35 6.79
N ARG A 83 12.91 -4.19 6.36
CA ARG A 83 13.70 -3.29 7.21
C ARG A 83 12.91 -2.83 8.44
N ALA A 84 11.63 -2.52 8.29
CA ALA A 84 10.75 -2.19 9.40
C ALA A 84 10.69 -3.30 10.44
N ARG A 85 10.43 -4.53 9.99
CA ARG A 85 10.36 -5.71 10.87
C ARG A 85 11.69 -6.02 11.54
N MET A 86 12.81 -5.95 10.83
CA MET A 86 14.15 -6.14 11.39
C MET A 86 14.48 -5.12 12.49
N ARG A 87 13.80 -3.97 12.50
CA ARG A 87 13.95 -2.91 13.50
C ARG A 87 12.91 -2.97 14.62
N GLY A 88 12.06 -4.01 14.63
CA GLY A 88 11.05 -4.26 15.66
C GLY A 88 9.72 -3.53 15.46
N TYR A 89 9.47 -2.98 14.26
CA TYR A 89 8.18 -2.35 13.95
C TYR A 89 7.16 -3.39 13.50
N ASN A 90 5.91 -3.21 13.94
CA ASN A 90 4.77 -3.98 13.47
C ASN A 90 4.20 -3.34 12.22
N LEU A 91 3.87 -4.16 11.22
CA LEU A 91 3.14 -3.74 10.03
C LEU A 91 1.68 -4.13 10.20
N LEU A 92 0.78 -3.19 9.96
CA LEU A 92 -0.65 -3.35 10.21
C LEU A 92 -1.45 -2.91 8.99
N MET A 93 -2.40 -3.73 8.56
CA MET A 93 -3.44 -3.36 7.61
C MET A 93 -4.69 -2.95 8.37
N CYS A 94 -5.15 -1.70 8.19
CA CYS A 94 -6.42 -1.24 8.75
C CYS A 94 -7.58 -1.87 7.98
N LYS A 95 -8.48 -2.57 8.67
CA LYS A 95 -9.60 -3.26 8.03
C LYS A 95 -10.70 -2.30 7.62
N ASP A 96 -10.87 -1.21 8.34
CA ASP A 96 -11.90 -0.18 8.15
C ASP A 96 -11.51 0.94 7.17
N VAL A 97 -10.36 0.80 6.48
CA VAL A 97 -9.88 1.76 5.49
C VAL A 97 -10.03 1.18 4.10
N PHE A 98 -10.64 1.94 3.20
CA PHE A 98 -10.68 1.62 1.77
C PHE A 98 -9.83 2.61 0.98
N VAL A 99 -8.89 2.06 0.22
CA VAL A 99 -8.01 2.82 -0.67
C VAL A 99 -8.25 2.34 -2.10
N HIS A 100 -8.74 3.24 -2.96
CA HIS A 100 -8.88 2.94 -4.37
C HIS A 100 -7.58 3.28 -5.12
N HIS A 101 -6.90 2.27 -5.65
CA HIS A 101 -5.73 2.43 -6.50
C HIS A 101 -6.05 2.02 -7.93
N LYS A 102 -6.03 2.97 -8.87
CA LYS A 102 -6.10 2.67 -10.31
C LYS A 102 -4.71 2.22 -10.78
N GLY A 103 -4.51 0.92 -10.76
CA GLY A 103 -3.21 0.28 -10.97
C GLY A 103 -2.46 0.68 -12.25
N SER A 104 -1.15 0.52 -12.18
CA SER A 104 -0.20 0.55 -13.30
C SER A 104 -0.18 1.83 -14.14
N ALA A 105 -0.73 2.94 -13.67
CA ALA A 105 -0.67 4.22 -14.41
C ALA A 105 0.77 4.61 -14.78
N SER A 106 1.73 4.38 -13.86
CA SER A 106 3.16 4.63 -14.07
C SER A 106 3.85 3.61 -14.98
N PHE A 107 3.27 2.41 -15.15
CA PHE A 107 3.84 1.31 -15.95
C PHE A 107 3.18 1.11 -17.31
N LYS A 108 1.99 1.69 -17.54
CA LYS A 108 1.26 1.65 -18.82
C LYS A 108 2.05 2.22 -20.01
N ARG A 109 3.13 2.96 -19.75
CA ARG A 109 4.00 3.56 -20.77
C ARG A 109 5.26 2.74 -21.07
N LYS A 110 5.52 1.63 -20.36
CA LYS A 110 6.71 0.80 -20.56
C LYS A 110 6.41 -0.39 -21.48
N ASP A 111 7.38 -0.76 -22.30
CA ASP A 111 7.33 -2.02 -23.05
C ASP A 111 7.21 -3.19 -22.04
N PRO A 112 6.29 -4.16 -22.22
CA PRO A 112 6.23 -5.36 -21.40
C PRO A 112 7.58 -6.03 -21.14
N LYS A 113 8.50 -6.03 -22.12
CA LYS A 113 9.85 -6.57 -21.94
C LYS A 113 10.70 -5.75 -20.97
N GLU A 114 10.63 -4.42 -21.05
CA GLU A 114 11.34 -3.53 -20.11
C GLU A 114 10.78 -3.67 -18.70
N LEU A 115 9.45 -3.83 -18.57
CA LEU A 115 8.83 -4.09 -17.27
C LEU A 115 9.32 -5.40 -16.68
N GLN A 116 9.35 -6.47 -17.48
CA GLN A 116 9.86 -7.77 -17.04
C GLN A 116 11.32 -7.67 -16.59
N GLN A 117 12.18 -7.03 -17.38
CA GLN A 117 13.59 -6.83 -17.03
C GLN A 117 13.76 -6.02 -15.74
N LEU A 118 12.94 -4.98 -15.53
CA LEU A 118 12.95 -4.21 -14.29
C LEU A 118 12.60 -5.08 -13.08
N VAL A 119 11.54 -5.88 -13.19
CA VAL A 119 11.09 -6.80 -12.14
C VAL A 119 12.17 -7.82 -11.82
N GLU A 120 12.73 -8.50 -12.82
CA GLU A 120 13.79 -9.50 -12.65
C GLU A 120 15.06 -8.90 -12.02
N ARG A 121 15.46 -7.72 -12.48
CA ARG A 121 16.61 -7.00 -11.92
C ARG A 121 16.39 -6.65 -10.45
N ASN A 122 15.24 -6.05 -10.11
CA ASN A 122 14.98 -5.59 -8.74
C ASN A 122 14.74 -6.78 -7.80
N TRP A 123 14.16 -7.89 -8.28
CA TRP A 123 14.11 -9.15 -7.54
C TRP A 123 15.51 -9.67 -7.21
N SER A 124 16.40 -9.69 -8.20
CA SER A 124 17.78 -10.14 -8.02
C SER A 124 18.56 -9.27 -7.01
N LEU A 125 18.36 -7.94 -7.06
CA LEU A 125 18.93 -7.00 -6.10
C LEU A 125 18.42 -7.27 -4.67
N PHE A 126 17.11 -7.50 -4.52
CA PHE A 126 16.51 -7.84 -3.23
C PHE A 126 17.14 -9.11 -2.65
N ILE A 127 17.22 -10.19 -3.44
CA ILE A 127 17.78 -11.46 -2.99
C ILE A 127 19.25 -11.34 -2.64
N SER A 128 20.04 -10.65 -3.47
CA SER A 128 21.47 -10.41 -3.21
C SER A 128 21.69 -9.67 -1.88
N LYS A 129 20.83 -8.69 -1.58
CA LYS A 129 20.90 -7.90 -0.35
C LYS A 129 20.48 -8.70 0.88
N TRP A 130 19.33 -9.37 0.81
CA TRP A 130 18.67 -9.95 1.99
C TRP A 130 18.85 -11.45 2.16
N HIS A 131 19.32 -12.15 1.12
CA HIS A 131 19.49 -13.60 1.09
C HIS A 131 18.20 -14.38 1.40
N VAL A 132 17.05 -13.78 1.10
CA VAL A 132 15.71 -14.36 1.29
C VAL A 132 14.88 -14.07 0.04
N ASP A 133 14.10 -15.05 -0.39
CA ASP A 133 13.14 -14.87 -1.47
C ASP A 133 11.93 -14.08 -0.95
N PRO A 134 11.56 -12.93 -1.55
CA PRO A 134 10.39 -12.18 -1.13
C PRO A 134 9.09 -13.00 -1.20
N ALA A 135 8.99 -14.05 -2.02
CA ALA A 135 7.83 -14.93 -2.05
C ALA A 135 7.60 -15.68 -0.71
N THR A 136 8.60 -15.79 0.16
CA THR A 136 8.47 -16.44 1.47
C THR A 136 7.64 -15.65 2.49
N PHE A 137 7.30 -14.40 2.17
CA PHE A 137 6.46 -13.53 3.00
C PHE A 137 4.98 -13.50 2.57
N LEU A 138 4.60 -14.31 1.57
CA LEU A 138 3.21 -14.50 1.12
C LEU A 138 2.46 -15.46 2.06
#